data_AF-A0A915DJF1-F1
#
_entry.id   AF-A0A915DJF1-F1
#
_cell.length_a   1.000
_cell.length_b   1.000
_cell.length_c   1.000
_cell.angle_alpha   90.00
_cell.angle_beta   90.00
_cell.angle_gamma   90.00
#
_symmetry.space_group_name_H-M   'P 1'
#
loop_
_entity.id
_entity.type
_entity.pdbx_description
1 polymer ?
#
loop_
_entity_poly.entity_id
_entity_poly.type
_entity_poly.pdbx_seq_one_letter_code
_entity_poly.pdbx_strand_id
1 'polypeptide(L)' 'MLQKHLKEEIMKQCITQAGIEKTVSKETLKIMTGAAQLLMEQLLKQAAFEANSDGRKEVNLKDLDKVWPYTLLSFL' A
#
# COMPACT_ATOMS: atom_id res chain seq x y z
N MET A 1 3.99 12.34 -8.45
CA MET A 1 2.81 11.91 -9.26
C MET A 1 2.60 10.40 -9.16
N LEU A 2 2.44 9.84 -7.95
CA LEU A 2 2.15 8.41 -7.72
C LEU A 2 0.67 8.13 -7.36
N GLN A 3 -0.17 9.16 -7.31
CA GLN A 3 -1.64 9.09 -7.10
C GLN A 3 -2.41 8.33 -8.21
N LYS A 4 -1.69 7.70 -9.14
CA LYS A 4 -2.18 6.90 -10.25
C LYS A 4 -1.39 5.59 -10.18
N HIS A 5 -1.77 4.56 -9.43
CA HIS A 5 -2.75 3.58 -9.85
C HIS A 5 -2.84 2.42 -8.83
N LEU A 6 -3.54 2.61 -7.72
CA LEU A 6 -4.45 1.55 -7.26
C LEU A 6 -5.82 1.96 -7.76
N LYS A 7 -6.22 1.43 -8.91
CA LYS A 7 -7.55 1.69 -9.47
C LYS A 7 -8.55 0.98 -8.56
N GLU A 8 -9.72 1.59 -8.32
CA GLU A 8 -10.84 0.95 -7.60
C GLU A 8 -11.10 -0.48 -8.12
N GLU A 9 -10.81 -0.73 -9.39
CA GLU A 9 -10.87 -2.03 -10.05
C GLU A 9 -10.02 -3.13 -9.38
N ILE A 10 -8.80 -2.83 -8.94
CA ILE A 10 -7.95 -3.81 -8.24
C ILE A 10 -8.57 -4.13 -6.89
N MET A 11 -9.07 -3.12 -6.17
CA MET A 11 -9.73 -3.32 -4.88
C MET A 11 -11.04 -4.12 -5.06
N LYS A 12 -11.80 -3.90 -6.13
CA LYS A 12 -12.97 -4.72 -6.47
C LYS A 12 -12.60 -6.18 -6.71
N GLN A 13 -11.51 -6.45 -7.43
CA GLN A 13 -11.03 -7.81 -7.64
C GLN A 13 -10.67 -8.49 -6.32
N CYS A 14 -9.95 -7.80 -5.42
CA CYS A 14 -9.63 -8.33 -4.09
C CYS A 14 -10.88 -8.60 -3.24
N ILE A 15 -11.87 -7.70 -3.27
CA ILE A 15 -13.17 -7.87 -2.58
C ILE A 15 -13.94 -9.07 -3.13
N THR A 16 -13.91 -9.26 -4.45
CA THR A 16 -14.56 -10.39 -5.14
C THR A 16 -13.85 -11.71 -4.80
N GLN A 17 -12.51 -11.73 -4.81
CA GLN A 17 -11.73 -12.90 -4.42
C GLN A 17 -11.94 -13.29 -2.95
N ALA A 18 -12.19 -12.30 -2.09
CA ALA A 18 -12.53 -12.52 -0.68
C ALA A 18 -14.01 -12.92 -0.48
N GLY A 19 -14.86 -12.86 -1.52
CA GLY A 19 -16.28 -13.24 -1.45
C GLY A 19 -17.14 -12.30 -0.60
N ILE A 20 -16.73 -11.03 -0.47
CA ILE A 20 -17.38 -10.02 0.39
C ILE A 20 -18.01 -8.87 -0.42
N GLU A 21 -18.18 -9.03 -1.73
CA GLU A 21 -18.70 -7.99 -2.62
C GLU A 21 -20.14 -7.55 -2.28
N LYS A 22 -20.93 -8.45 -1.66
CA LYS A 22 -22.30 -8.13 -1.21
C LYS A 22 -22.34 -7.34 0.09
N THR A 23 -21.25 -7.32 0.85
CA THR A 23 -21.16 -6.66 2.16
C THR A 23 -20.37 -5.36 2.11
N VAL A 24 -19.66 -5.08 1.01
CA VAL A 24 -18.85 -3.87 0.84
C VAL A 24 -19.62 -2.84 0.01
N SER A 25 -19.95 -1.70 0.63
CA SER A 25 -20.58 -0.59 -0.07
C SER A 25 -19.59 0.12 -1.01
N LYS A 26 -20.11 0.89 -1.98
CA LYS A 26 -19.28 1.74 -2.86
C LYS A 26 -18.44 2.77 -2.08
N GLU A 27 -18.96 3.28 -0.97
CA GLU A 27 -18.23 4.23 -0.12
C GLU A 27 -17.11 3.51 0.64
N THR A 28 -17.39 2.34 1.20
CA THR A 28 -16.38 1.48 1.84
C THR A 28 -15.27 1.11 0.87
N LEU A 29 -15.60 0.74 -0.37
CA LEU A 29 -14.63 0.46 -1.43
C LEU A 29 -13.69 1.65 -1.67
N LYS A 30 -14.22 2.87 -1.72
CA LYS A 30 -13.41 4.08 -1.90
C LYS A 30 -12.45 4.32 -0.73
N ILE A 31 -12.95 4.16 0.50
CA ILE A 31 -12.14 4.31 1.71
C ILE A 31 -11.01 3.27 1.72
N MET A 32 -11.32 2.00 1.47
CA MET A 32 -10.33 0.93 1.40
C MET A 32 -9.28 1.18 0.30
N THR A 33 -9.72 1.67 -0.86
CA THR A 33 -8.82 2.01 -1.97
C THR A 33 -7.85 3.13 -1.56
N GLY A 34 -8.34 4.19 -0.91
CA GLY A 34 -7.51 5.28 -0.40
C GLY A 34 -6.55 4.82 0.70
N ALA A 35 -7.01 3.96 1.61
CA ALA A 35 -6.20 3.40 2.68
C ALA A 35 -5.05 2.55 2.12
N ALA A 36 -5.32 1.70 1.13
CA ALA A 36 -4.31 0.90 0.45
C ALA A 36 -3.28 1.77 -0.31
N GLN A 37 -3.71 2.86 -0.95
CA GLN A 37 -2.79 3.82 -1.57
C GLN A 37 -1.88 4.47 -0.53
N LEU A 38 -2.45 4.91 0.60
CA LEU A 38 -1.68 5.52 1.69
C LEU A 38 -0.64 4.55 2.26
N LEU A 39 -1.02 3.29 2.48
CA LEU A 39 -0.10 2.25 2.94
C LEU A 39 1.09 2.09 2.00
N MET A 40 0.82 1.99 0.69
CA MET A 40 1.87 1.84 -0.33
C MET A 40 2.79 3.08 -0.39
N GLU A 41 2.23 4.29 -0.26
CA GLU A 41 3.03 5.52 -0.21
C GLU A 41 3.95 5.57 1.01
N GLN A 42 3.46 5.18 2.19
CA GLN A 42 4.26 5.14 3.42
C GLN A 42 5.37 4.10 3.33
N LEU A 43 5.04 2.90 2.84
CA LEU A 43 6.02 1.84 2.63
C LEU A 43 7.18 2.29 1.74
N LEU A 44 6.85 2.90 0.59
CA LEU A 44 7.86 3.38 -0.36
C LEU A 44 8.70 4.53 0.20
N LYS A 45 8.10 5.44 0.98
CA LYS A 45 8.85 6.53 1.64
C LYS A 45 9.85 5.99 2.66
N GLN A 46 9.44 5.03 3.49
CA GLN A 46 10.33 4.42 4.47
C GLN A 46 11.44 3.61 3.79
N ALA A 47 11.11 2.82 2.76
CA ALA A 47 12.10 2.07 2.01
C ALA A 47 13.10 2.98 1.27
N ALA A 48 12.64 4.12 0.74
CA ALA A 48 13.51 5.14 0.16
C ALA A 48 14.43 5.79 1.20
N PHE A 49 13.94 5.99 2.43
CA PHE A 49 14.76 6.47 3.53
C PHE A 49 15.88 5.48 3.89
N GLU A 50 15.55 4.19 4.03
CA GLU A 50 16.54 3.12 4.27
C GLU A 50 17.59 3.04 3.15
N ALA A 51 17.16 3.04 1.89
CA ALA A 51 18.07 3.02 0.75
C ALA A 51 19.02 4.22 0.75
N ASN A 52 18.51 5.42 1.06
CA ASN A 52 19.32 6.63 1.14
C ASN A 52 20.29 6.61 2.33
N SER A 53 19.87 6.07 3.48
CA SER A 53 20.74 5.88 4.65
C SER A 53 21.89 4.92 4.34
N ASP A 54 21.66 3.94 3.47
CA ASP A 54 22.69 3.02 2.95
C ASP A 54 23.51 3.64 1.79
N GLY A 55 23.32 4.92 1.45
CA GLY A 55 24.02 5.61 0.37
C GLY A 55 23.58 5.22 -1.05
N ARG A 56 22.45 4.52 -1.19
CA ARG A 56 21.89 4.07 -2.47
C ARG A 56 20.82 5.02 -2.98
N LYS A 57 20.70 5.12 -4.31
CA LYS A 57 19.67 5.92 -5.00
C LYS A 57 18.45 5.10 -5.43
N GLU A 58 18.52 3.79 -5.32
CA GLU A 58 17.48 2.85 -5.74
C GLU A 58 17.01 2.01 -4.55
N VAL A 59 15.69 1.82 -4.46
CA VAL A 59 15.04 0.98 -3.47
C VAL A 59 15.04 -0.47 -3.96
N ASN A 60 15.52 -1.37 -3.12
CA ASN A 60 15.59 -2.79 -3.42
C ASN A 60 14.64 -3.56 -2.48
N LEU A 61 14.39 -4.85 -2.78
CA LEU A 61 13.52 -5.70 -1.96
C LEU A 61 13.93 -5.75 -0.48
N LYS A 62 15.24 -5.73 -0.19
CA LYS A 62 15.75 -5.73 1.19
C LYS A 62 15.32 -4.49 2.00
N ASP A 63 15.11 -3.36 1.34
CA ASP A 63 14.65 -2.14 2.01
C ASP A 63 13.19 -2.28 2.40
N LEU A 64 12.38 -2.85 1.49
CA LEU A 64 10.98 -3.16 1.75
C LEU A 64 10.82 -4.20 2.87
N ASP A 65 11.63 -5.26 2.88
CA ASP A 65 11.59 -6.29 3.93
C ASP A 65 11.89 -5.71 5.33
N LYS A 66 12.81 -4.74 5.42
CA LYS A 66 13.12 -4.04 6.68
C LYS A 66 11.94 -3.21 7.17
N VAL A 67 11.29 -2.46 6.28
CA VAL A 67 10.29 -1.45 6.69
C VAL A 67 8.86 -2.01 6.77
N TRP A 68 8.59 -3.13 6.11
CA TRP A 68 7.25 -3.73 6.00
C TRP A 68 6.59 -4.01 7.35
N PRO A 69 7.24 -4.65 8.35
CA PRO A 69 6.60 -4.92 9.64
C PRO A 69 6.20 -3.65 10.39
N TYR A 70 7.05 -2.61 10.34
CA TYR A 70 6.80 -1.33 11.02
C TYR A 70 5.70 -0.54 10.32
N THR A 71 5.72 -0.54 8.98
CA THR A 71 4.66 0.11 8.19
C THR A 71 3.31 -0.53 8.48
N LEU A 72 3.23 -1.87 8.53
CA LEU A 72 2.01 -2.59 8.89
C LEU A 72 1.52 -2.26 10.31
N LEU A 73 2.42 -2.27 11.30
CA LEU A 73 2.06 -1.92 12.68
C LEU A 73 1.53 -0.49 12.80
N SER A 74 2.07 0.46 12.04
CA SER A 74 1.61 1.85 12.07
C SER A 74 0.24 2.07 11.39
N PHE A 75 -0.25 1.07 10.66
CA PHE A 75 -1.48 1.14 9.90
C PHE A 75 -2.67 0.45 10.62
N LEU A 76 -2.40 -0.35 11.65
CA LEU A 76 -3.37 -1.03 12.52
C LEU A 76 -3.64 -0.21 13.79
#